data_AF-A0A7K3MUN5-F1
#
_entry.id   AF-A0A7K3MUN5-F1
#
_cell.length_a   1.000
_cell.length_b   1.000
_cell.length_c   1.000
_cell.angle_alpha   90.00
_cell.angle_beta   90.00
_cell.angle_gamma   90.00
#
_symmetry.space_group_name_H-M   'P 1'
#
loop_
_entity.id
_entity.type
_entity.pdbx_description
1 polymer ?
#
loop_
_entity_poly.entity_id
_entity_poly.type
_entity_poly.pdbx_seq_one_letter_code
_entity_poly.pdbx_strand_id
1 'polypeptide(L)'
;MYSWDFILWYTSSPSVFGGLIGYNTVWQAAHKTTWIETNKDLKIDGKVLLAGKYGFFVVPGKEFWKAMFNSNWDQRGKDDYNEAEDLLVINVKLNKLEKIQESLIYQVRNKDNNQGVISLTWENSQIEIPFEVLEK
;
A
#
# COMPACT_ATOMS: atom_id res chain seq x y z
N MET A 1 28.09 -9.36 12.66
CA MET A 1 27.04 -10.38 12.75
C MET A 1 26.00 -9.85 13.70
N TYR A 2 24.98 -9.15 13.19
CA TYR A 2 23.90 -8.62 14.02
C TYR A 2 22.65 -9.41 13.68
N SER A 3 22.40 -10.42 14.52
CA SER A 3 21.12 -11.14 14.59
C SER A 3 20.16 -10.24 15.34
N TRP A 4 19.05 -9.90 14.71
CA TRP A 4 17.88 -9.34 15.39
C TRP A 4 16.75 -10.34 15.23
N ASP A 5 16.22 -10.76 16.37
CA ASP A 5 15.37 -11.94 16.54
C ASP A 5 14.07 -11.86 15.71
N PHE A 6 13.90 -12.82 14.81
CA PHE A 6 12.60 -13.16 14.24
C PHE A 6 11.80 -13.91 15.31
N ILE A 7 10.85 -13.25 15.96
CA ILE A 7 9.83 -13.93 16.75
C ILE A 7 8.71 -14.35 15.80
N LEU A 8 8.78 -15.61 15.34
CA LEU A 8 7.68 -16.32 14.69
C LEU A 8 6.68 -16.75 15.78
N TRP A 9 5.55 -16.06 15.90
CA TRP A 9 4.38 -16.66 16.56
C TRP A 9 3.62 -17.48 15.51
N TYR A 10 3.83 -18.80 15.53
CA TYR A 10 2.81 -19.72 15.05
C TYR A 10 1.68 -19.71 16.08
N THR A 11 0.61 -19.00 15.78
CA THR A 11 -0.65 -19.13 16.51
C THR A 11 -1.78 -19.07 15.50
N SER A 12 -2.71 -20.02 15.60
CA SER A 12 -4.04 -19.91 15.02
C SER A 12 -4.68 -18.60 15.54
N SER A 13 -4.48 -17.50 14.83
CA SER A 13 -4.71 -16.13 15.31
C SER A 13 -5.89 -15.45 14.62
N PRO A 14 -6.49 -14.42 15.25
CA PRO A 14 -7.50 -13.58 14.61
C PRO A 14 -6.95 -12.98 13.31
N SER A 15 -7.81 -12.70 12.34
CA SER A 15 -7.42 -12.08 11.06
C SER A 15 -6.53 -10.85 11.30
N VAL A 16 -5.39 -10.73 10.59
CA VAL A 16 -4.49 -9.57 10.78
C VAL A 16 -5.24 -8.27 10.58
N PHE A 17 -6.13 -8.21 9.60
CA PHE A 17 -7.07 -7.10 9.44
C PHE A 17 -8.36 -7.36 10.22
N GLY A 18 -8.75 -6.42 11.09
CA GLY A 18 -9.91 -6.55 11.99
C GLY A 18 -9.61 -7.23 13.32
N GLY A 19 -8.39 -7.74 13.51
CA GLY A 19 -7.87 -8.25 14.78
C GLY A 19 -6.63 -7.46 15.22
N LEU A 20 -5.47 -7.79 14.64
CA LEU A 20 -4.17 -7.19 15.01
C LEU A 20 -4.00 -5.74 14.49
N ILE A 21 -4.55 -5.46 13.31
CA ILE A 21 -4.65 -4.13 12.71
C ILE A 21 -6.12 -3.73 12.70
N GLY A 22 -6.44 -2.65 13.41
CA GLY A 22 -7.79 -2.10 13.45
C GLY A 22 -8.24 -1.62 12.06
N TYR A 23 -9.49 -1.91 11.70
CA TYR A 23 -10.10 -1.27 10.54
C TYR A 23 -10.17 0.25 10.73
N ASN A 24 -10.17 0.98 9.61
CA ASN A 24 -10.26 2.45 9.59
C ASN A 24 -9.11 3.18 10.28
N THR A 25 -8.00 2.50 10.55
CA THR A 25 -6.77 3.11 11.07
C THR A 25 -5.69 3.14 9.99
N VAL A 26 -4.94 4.24 9.92
CA VAL A 26 -3.79 4.34 9.01
C VAL A 26 -2.78 3.26 9.38
N TRP A 27 -2.47 2.41 8.40
CA TRP A 27 -1.53 1.34 8.54
C TRP A 27 -0.30 1.63 7.67
N GLN A 28 0.87 1.58 8.32
CA GLN A 28 2.16 1.54 7.67
C GLN A 28 2.59 0.09 7.59
N ALA A 29 2.74 -0.41 6.37
CA ALA A 29 2.86 -1.84 6.17
C ALA A 29 4.22 -2.44 6.55
N ALA A 30 5.25 -1.60 6.67
CA ALA A 30 6.60 -1.97 7.07
C ALA A 30 7.11 -1.04 8.19
N HIS A 31 8.16 -1.45 8.90
CA HIS A 31 8.80 -0.66 9.97
C HIS A 31 9.42 0.67 9.47
N LYS A 32 9.63 0.81 8.16
CA LYS A 32 9.96 2.07 7.48
C LYS A 32 8.86 2.39 6.46
N THR A 33 8.63 3.68 6.22
CA THR A 33 7.60 4.13 5.28
C THR A 33 7.90 3.55 3.90
N THR A 34 7.02 2.68 3.42
CA THR A 34 7.06 2.24 2.03
C THR A 34 6.85 3.46 1.17
N TRP A 35 7.69 3.66 0.17
CA TRP A 35 7.55 4.78 -0.76
C TRP A 35 7.45 4.27 -2.20
N ILE A 36 6.79 5.06 -3.03
CA ILE A 36 6.65 4.84 -4.46
C ILE A 36 7.28 6.03 -5.16
N GLU A 37 8.13 5.77 -6.15
CA GLU A 37 8.74 6.79 -6.98
C GLU A 37 8.33 6.55 -8.44
N THR A 38 7.91 7.62 -9.10
CA THR A 38 7.56 7.61 -10.52
C THR A 38 8.29 8.72 -11.25
N ASN A 39 8.83 8.40 -12.43
CA ASN A 39 9.51 9.34 -13.30
C ASN A 39 8.57 10.00 -14.34
N LYS A 40 7.29 9.63 -14.33
CA LYS A 40 6.24 10.13 -15.21
C LYS A 40 4.99 10.48 -14.43
N ASP A 41 4.18 11.37 -14.99
CA ASP A 41 2.86 11.67 -14.42
C ASP A 41 1.98 10.42 -14.62
N LEU A 42 1.30 10.00 -13.56
CA LEU A 42 0.42 8.83 -13.55
C LEU A 42 -1.02 9.29 -13.42
N LYS A 43 -1.93 8.63 -14.12
CA LYS A 43 -3.37 8.73 -13.89
C LYS A 43 -3.84 7.52 -13.11
N ILE A 44 -4.40 7.74 -11.93
CA ILE A 44 -4.86 6.72 -11.00
C ILE A 44 -6.27 7.10 -10.56
N ASP A 45 -7.24 6.20 -10.77
CA ASP A 45 -8.66 6.44 -10.44
C ASP A 45 -9.19 7.78 -11.00
N GLY A 46 -8.79 8.11 -12.23
CA GLY A 46 -9.17 9.36 -12.91
C GLY A 46 -8.44 10.63 -12.43
N LYS A 47 -7.64 10.56 -11.36
CA LYS A 47 -6.84 11.66 -10.82
C LYS A 47 -5.41 11.59 -11.32
N VAL A 48 -4.76 12.75 -11.44
CA VAL A 48 -3.35 12.84 -11.84
C VAL A 48 -2.45 12.91 -10.61
N LEU A 49 -1.49 11.99 -10.53
CA LEU A 49 -0.36 12.01 -9.62
C LEU A 49 0.87 12.40 -10.43
N LEU A 50 1.50 13.52 -10.12
CA LEU A 50 2.68 13.99 -10.86
C LEU A 50 3.86 13.03 -10.69
N ALA A 51 4.87 13.18 -11.55
CA ALA A 51 6.16 12.54 -11.35
C ALA A 51 6.77 13.00 -10.01
N GLY A 52 7.30 12.06 -9.22
CA GLY A 52 7.81 12.34 -7.90
C GLY A 52 7.93 11.10 -7.02
N LYS A 53 8.24 11.34 -5.74
CA LYS A 53 8.42 10.31 -4.73
C LYS A 53 7.43 10.54 -3.59
N TYR A 54 6.74 9.47 -3.19
CA TYR A 54 5.57 9.53 -2.32
C TYR A 54 5.64 8.47 -1.24
N GLY A 55 5.25 8.83 -0.02
CA GLY A 55 4.94 7.86 1.04
C GLY A 55 3.68 7.10 0.66
N PHE A 56 3.69 5.78 0.85
CA PHE A 56 2.56 4.92 0.52
C PHE A 56 1.95 4.35 1.80
N PHE A 57 0.70 4.73 2.05
CA PHE A 57 -0.07 4.32 3.22
C PHE A 57 -1.38 3.67 2.78
N VAL A 58 -1.89 2.81 3.64
CA VAL A 58 -3.21 2.20 3.42
C VAL A 58 -4.05 2.23 4.67
N VAL A 59 -5.37 2.35 4.50
CA VAL A 59 -6.35 2.17 5.57
C VAL A 59 -7.16 0.92 5.25
N PRO A 60 -6.96 -0.19 5.99
CA PRO A 60 -7.72 -1.41 5.76
C PRO A 60 -9.20 -1.21 6.11
N GLY A 61 -10.06 -1.74 5.26
CA GLY A 61 -11.50 -1.88 5.51
C GLY A 61 -11.99 -3.29 5.15
N LYS A 62 -13.27 -3.55 5.40
CA LYS A 62 -13.87 -4.89 5.21
C LYS A 62 -14.05 -5.25 3.73
N GLU A 63 -14.38 -4.27 2.91
CA GLU A 63 -14.67 -4.44 1.47
C GLU A 63 -13.76 -3.55 0.60
N PHE A 64 -13.39 -2.38 1.12
CA PHE A 64 -12.54 -1.42 0.45
C PHE A 64 -11.42 -0.99 1.38
N TRP A 65 -10.25 -0.80 0.81
CA TRP A 65 -9.12 -0.17 1.48
C TRP A 65 -8.91 1.22 0.89
N LYS A 66 -8.48 2.17 1.71
CA LYS A 66 -7.96 3.43 1.17
C LYS A 66 -6.49 3.24 0.85
N ALA A 67 -6.05 3.62 -0.34
CA ALA A 67 -4.65 3.76 -0.68
C ALA A 67 -4.32 5.25 -0.81
N MET A 68 -3.22 5.66 -0.17
CA MET A 68 -2.88 7.06 0.05
C MET A 68 -1.44 7.30 -0.39
N PHE A 69 -1.24 8.30 -1.24
CA PHE A 69 0.05 8.76 -1.71
C PHE A 69 0.34 10.11 -1.04
N ASN A 70 1.28 10.10 -0.11
CA ASN A 70 1.62 11.23 0.73
C ASN A 70 2.90 11.92 0.22
N SER A 71 2.98 13.25 0.27
CA SER A 71 4.17 14.00 -0.17
C SER A 71 5.40 13.76 0.70
N ASN A 72 5.21 13.42 1.97
CA ASN A 72 6.27 13.19 2.94
C ASN A 72 6.71 11.72 2.95
N TRP A 73 7.57 11.35 2.01
CA TRP A 73 8.02 9.96 1.86
C TRP A 73 9.08 9.52 2.89
N ASP A 74 9.78 10.47 3.53
CA ASP A 74 10.92 10.21 4.44
C ASP A 74 10.57 10.38 5.93
N GLN A 75 9.30 10.15 6.28
CA GLN A 75 8.82 10.23 7.66
C GLN A 75 9.13 8.98 8.48
N ARG A 76 9.21 9.08 9.82
CA ARG A 76 9.48 7.95 10.74
C ARG A 76 8.24 7.09 10.99
N GLY A 77 7.53 6.79 9.92
CA GLY A 77 6.35 5.95 9.90
C GLY A 77 5.04 6.63 10.23
N LYS A 78 4.05 5.86 10.67
CA LYS A 78 2.67 6.35 10.82
C LYS A 78 2.52 7.45 11.88
N ASP A 79 3.44 7.57 12.83
CA ASP A 79 3.31 8.54 13.93
C ASP A 79 3.59 9.98 13.46
N ASP A 80 4.30 10.13 12.34
CA ASP A 80 4.54 11.40 11.66
C ASP A 80 3.52 11.64 10.51
N TYR A 81 2.52 10.74 10.33
CA TYR A 81 1.56 10.87 9.24
C TYR A 81 0.64 12.08 9.43
N ASN A 82 0.50 12.86 8.37
CA ASN A 82 -0.41 13.99 8.28
C ASN A 82 -1.30 13.85 7.03
N GLU A 83 -2.62 13.77 7.23
CA GLU A 83 -3.61 13.68 6.14
C GLU A 83 -3.56 14.90 5.22
N ALA A 84 -3.13 16.08 5.71
CA ALA A 84 -2.98 17.27 4.87
C ALA A 84 -1.86 17.14 3.81
N GLU A 85 -0.97 16.15 3.96
CA GLU A 85 0.11 15.84 3.03
C GLU A 85 -0.29 14.75 2.01
N ASP A 86 -1.53 14.24 2.06
CA ASP A 86 -2.03 13.29 1.08
C ASP A 86 -2.36 13.97 -0.25
N LEU A 87 -1.57 13.65 -1.27
CA LEU A 87 -1.75 14.16 -2.63
C LEU A 87 -2.80 13.37 -3.42
N LEU A 88 -2.97 12.09 -3.08
CA LEU A 88 -3.95 11.23 -3.71
C LEU A 88 -4.47 10.19 -2.70
N VAL A 89 -5.79 10.17 -2.55
CA VAL A 89 -6.52 9.13 -1.80
C VAL A 89 -7.52 8.47 -2.73
N ILE A 90 -7.48 7.14 -2.79
CA ILE A 90 -8.37 6.32 -3.62
C ILE A 90 -8.95 5.17 -2.78
N ASN A 91 -10.17 4.77 -3.10
CA ASN A 91 -10.77 3.56 -2.54
C ASN A 91 -10.50 2.39 -3.50
N VAL A 92 -9.89 1.33 -2.98
CA VAL A 92 -9.52 0.14 -3.73
C VAL A 92 -10.29 -1.05 -3.19
N LYS A 93 -10.91 -1.82 -4.08
CA LYS A 93 -11.64 -3.02 -3.68
C LYS A 93 -10.67 -4.06 -3.11
N LEU A 94 -11.02 -4.64 -1.97
CA LEU A 94 -10.29 -5.74 -1.38
C LEU A 94 -10.61 -7.04 -2.12
N ASN A 95 -9.59 -7.69 -2.66
CA ASN A 95 -9.66 -9.03 -3.21
C ASN A 95 -9.20 -10.03 -2.14
N LYS A 96 -10.03 -11.02 -1.84
CA LYS A 96 -9.65 -12.11 -0.94
C LYS A 96 -8.95 -13.22 -1.71
N LEU A 97 -7.79 -13.66 -1.23
CA LEU A 97 -7.03 -14.76 -1.82
C LEU A 97 -7.41 -16.10 -1.18
N GLU A 98 -7.39 -17.15 -1.99
CA GLU A 98 -7.60 -18.53 -1.53
C GLU A 98 -6.38 -19.09 -0.78
N LYS A 99 -5.18 -18.66 -1.16
CA LYS A 99 -3.92 -19.04 -0.53
C LYS A 99 -3.42 -17.91 0.35
N ILE A 100 -2.90 -18.27 1.52
CA ILE A 100 -2.29 -17.32 2.45
C ILE A 100 -0.93 -16.90 1.92
N GLN A 101 -0.71 -15.60 1.84
CA GLN A 101 0.55 -14.96 1.54
C GLN A 101 1.23 -14.57 2.86
N GLU A 102 2.22 -15.34 3.29
CA GLU A 102 2.86 -15.17 4.62
C GLU A 102 3.58 -13.83 4.78
N SER A 103 4.21 -13.36 3.71
CA SER A 103 4.98 -12.11 3.70
C SER A 103 4.24 -11.00 2.96
N LEU A 104 4.32 -9.78 3.46
CA LEU A 104 3.86 -8.59 2.75
C LEU A 104 4.64 -8.41 1.44
N ILE A 105 3.91 -8.31 0.33
CA ILE A 105 4.48 -8.14 -1.00
C ILE A 105 3.93 -6.88 -1.66
N TYR A 106 4.84 -6.05 -2.16
CA TYR A 106 4.56 -4.98 -3.10
C TYR A 106 5.06 -5.36 -4.48
N GLN A 107 4.22 -5.16 -5.51
CA GLN A 107 4.60 -5.41 -6.90
C GLN A 107 4.08 -4.31 -7.80
N VAL A 108 4.87 -3.98 -8.83
CA VAL A 108 4.45 -3.16 -9.96
C VAL A 108 4.50 -4.04 -11.20
N ARG A 109 3.35 -4.21 -11.87
CA ARG A 109 3.23 -4.97 -13.11
C ARG A 109 2.88 -4.03 -14.25
N ASN A 110 3.70 -4.02 -15.29
CA ASN A 110 3.37 -3.32 -16.52
C ASN A 110 2.33 -4.13 -17.30
N LYS A 111 1.40 -3.42 -17.91
CA LYS A 111 0.45 -3.91 -18.92
C LYS A 111 0.75 -3.22 -20.24
N ASP A 112 0.05 -3.62 -21.29
CA ASP A 112 0.15 -2.96 -22.59
C ASP A 112 -0.40 -1.53 -22.55
N ASN A 113 -0.06 -0.72 -23.55
CA ASN A 113 -0.61 0.63 -23.78
C ASN A 113 -0.42 1.61 -22.60
N ASN A 114 0.79 1.69 -22.05
CA ASN A 114 1.13 2.61 -20.96
C ASN A 114 0.35 2.38 -19.66
N GLN A 115 -0.25 1.22 -19.50
CA GLN A 115 -0.96 0.87 -18.27
C GLN A 115 -0.11 0.00 -17.37
N GLY A 116 -0.43 0.01 -16.08
CA GLY A 116 0.17 -0.89 -15.13
C GLY A 116 -0.71 -1.06 -13.90
N VAL A 117 -0.24 -1.90 -12.98
CA VAL A 117 -0.91 -2.16 -11.71
C VAL A 117 0.12 -2.20 -10.60
N ILE A 118 -0.09 -1.37 -9.58
CA ILE A 118 0.59 -1.51 -8.29
C ILE A 118 -0.28 -2.43 -7.43
N SER A 119 0.29 -3.46 -6.82
CA SER A 119 -0.45 -4.36 -5.93
C SER A 119 0.24 -4.51 -4.58
N LEU A 120 -0.56 -4.53 -3.53
CA LEU A 120 -0.17 -4.92 -2.18
C LEU A 120 -0.88 -6.23 -1.86
N THR A 121 -0.11 -7.24 -1.45
CA THR A 121 -0.62 -8.55 -1.04
C THR A 121 -0.09 -8.95 0.32
N TRP A 122 -0.96 -9.33 1.24
CA TRP A 122 -0.57 -9.94 2.52
C TRP A 122 -1.70 -10.76 3.12
N GLU A 123 -1.36 -11.87 3.76
CA GLU A 123 -2.29 -12.91 4.21
C GLU A 123 -3.25 -13.34 3.09
N ASN A 124 -4.55 -13.21 3.31
CA ASN A 124 -5.59 -13.48 2.33
C ASN A 124 -6.11 -12.20 1.67
N SER A 125 -5.38 -11.09 1.76
CA SER A 125 -5.81 -9.76 1.32
C SER A 125 -4.93 -9.25 0.19
N GLN A 126 -5.57 -8.80 -0.89
CA GLN A 126 -4.90 -8.16 -2.00
C GLN A 126 -5.66 -6.92 -2.45
N ILE A 127 -4.93 -5.83 -2.70
CA ILE A 127 -5.45 -4.66 -3.38
C ILE A 127 -4.65 -4.42 -4.66
N GLU A 128 -5.33 -3.97 -5.70
CA GLU A 128 -4.73 -3.62 -6.99
C GLU A 128 -5.09 -2.18 -7.33
N ILE A 129 -4.07 -1.38 -7.67
CA ILE A 129 -4.17 0.03 -8.02
C ILE A 129 -3.73 0.15 -9.48
N PRO A 130 -4.69 0.14 -10.43
CA PRO A 130 -4.39 0.39 -11.83
C PRO A 130 -3.90 1.82 -12.02
N PHE A 131 -2.91 2.00 -12.88
CA PHE A 131 -2.43 3.30 -13.30
C PHE A 131 -2.23 3.34 -14.81
N GLU A 132 -2.28 4.54 -15.36
CA GLU A 132 -1.92 4.87 -16.74
C GLU A 132 -0.77 5.88 -16.70
N VAL A 133 0.29 5.65 -17.46
CA VAL A 133 1.40 6.58 -17.63
C VAL A 133 0.98 7.64 -18.63
N LEU A 134 0.97 8.89 -18.20
CA LEU A 134 0.71 10.03 -19.07
C LEU A 134 1.99 10.38 -19.81
N GLU A 135 1.98 10.17 -21.13
CA GLU A 135 3.04 10.69 -22.00
C GLU A 135 2.84 12.19 -22.20
N LYS A 136 3.93 12.96 -22.06
CA LYS A 136 3.97 14.38 -22.42
C LYS A 136 4.38 14.53 -23.87
#